data_AF-A0A8T5Y3F9-F1
#
_entry.id   AF-A0A8T5Y3F9-F1
#
_cell.length_a   1.000
_cell.length_b   1.000
_cell.length_c   1.000
_cell.angle_alpha   90.00
_cell.angle_beta   90.00
_cell.angle_gamma   90.00
#
_symmetry.space_group_name_H-M   'P 1'
#
loop_
_entity.id
_entity.type
_entity.pdbx_description
1 polymer ?
#
loop_
_entity_poly.entity_id
_entity_poly.type
_entity_poly.pdbx_seq_one_letter_code
_entity_poly.pdbx_strand_id
1 'polypeptide(L)'
;MKRIHVFALVLVLIVPTVVFAQGSDNVTGKFGVAHAPEVTGIEVYTNEACTEVATSLTPQQEYFIKIDVSDEDGIDTVLNLEVRLWYDVDGAITDTIMSDSSQIPYPDKGFVFLCYSQTGAIFIPFNKGSWDVGEAIIEQHTDTTASYTIPVTIGKLAMETTTDDDAWMIGVYAKDELHTPDDPFQGEAYYEKNGTAGLPMNWYGEIVVEENTAVDWGNIPGGTKYSDDEARQELNQGISYLSNGTYGEQAKAAKEWDLIVGEGQASRVAMDPTVANNFSLKVGKTQDHSAAETLDSSEDAFVSIQTGNERAVFVGTTAEGEEVANPADYNLFIELATEFTVGTYSGSITFGIFNDHE
;
A
#
# COMPACT_ATOMS: atom_id res chain seq x y z
N MET A 1 41.30 -39.39 -115.15
CA MET A 1 41.53 -39.88 -113.77
C MET A 1 41.39 -38.71 -112.81
N LYS A 2 40.63 -38.91 -111.72
CA LYS A 2 40.35 -37.93 -110.65
C LYS A 2 41.60 -37.59 -109.83
N ARG A 3 41.66 -36.36 -109.29
CA ARG A 3 42.10 -35.92 -107.94
C ARG A 3 42.15 -34.37 -107.94
N ILE A 4 41.03 -33.68 -107.70
CA ILE A 4 40.52 -33.20 -106.39
C ILE A 4 41.62 -32.50 -105.57
N HIS A 5 41.60 -31.16 -105.64
CA HIS A 5 42.28 -30.25 -104.70
C HIS A 5 41.41 -30.13 -103.45
N VAL A 6 41.98 -30.41 -102.28
CA VAL A 6 41.36 -30.13 -100.98
C VAL A 6 41.75 -28.71 -100.58
N PHE A 7 40.82 -27.78 -100.72
CA PHE A 7 40.92 -26.43 -100.15
C PHE A 7 40.37 -26.51 -98.72
N ALA A 8 41.24 -26.36 -97.71
CA ALA A 8 40.84 -26.24 -96.31
C ALA A 8 40.28 -24.83 -96.07
N LEU A 9 38.96 -24.73 -95.98
CA LEU A 9 38.25 -23.51 -95.58
C LEU A 9 38.27 -23.44 -94.04
N VAL A 10 39.10 -22.57 -93.47
CA VAL A 10 39.09 -22.23 -92.04
C VAL A 10 37.88 -21.32 -91.80
N LEU A 11 36.82 -21.89 -91.24
CA LEU A 11 35.63 -21.15 -90.81
C LEU A 11 35.96 -20.49 -89.46
N VAL A 12 36.28 -19.19 -89.48
CA VAL A 12 36.40 -18.37 -88.26
C VAL A 12 35.00 -18.09 -87.74
N LEU A 13 34.60 -18.78 -86.67
CA LEU A 13 33.38 -18.50 -85.93
C LEU A 13 33.57 -17.19 -85.14
N ILE A 14 33.00 -16.10 -85.62
CA ILE A 14 32.85 -14.86 -84.86
C ILE A 14 31.71 -15.09 -83.86
N VAL A 15 32.05 -15.46 -82.63
CA VAL A 15 31.08 -15.50 -81.53
C VAL A 15 30.76 -14.05 -81.18
N PRO A 16 29.49 -13.59 -81.22
CA PRO A 16 29.16 -12.26 -80.75
C PRO A 16 29.46 -12.19 -79.25
N THR A 17 30.30 -11.23 -78.84
CA THR A 17 30.42 -10.83 -77.44
C THR A 17 29.08 -10.29 -76.99
N VAL A 18 28.35 -11.08 -76.19
CA VAL A 18 27.16 -10.61 -75.49
C VAL A 18 27.63 -9.59 -74.45
N VAL A 19 27.41 -8.31 -74.72
CA VAL A 19 27.54 -7.25 -73.72
C VAL A 19 26.31 -7.36 -72.83
N PHE A 20 26.48 -7.81 -71.59
CA PHE A 20 25.43 -7.69 -70.58
C PHE A 20 25.21 -6.21 -70.30
N ALA A 21 24.01 -5.70 -70.60
CA ALA A 21 23.59 -4.38 -70.16
C ALA A 21 23.46 -4.43 -68.63
N GLN A 22 24.30 -3.67 -67.92
CA GLN A 22 24.11 -3.41 -66.50
C GLN A 22 22.87 -2.53 -66.37
N GLY A 23 21.76 -3.11 -65.92
CA GLY A 23 20.59 -2.33 -65.52
C GLY A 23 20.99 -1.45 -64.34
N SER A 24 21.20 -0.16 -64.59
CA SER A 24 21.37 0.84 -63.54
C SER A 24 19.98 1.22 -63.00
N ASP A 25 19.32 0.27 -62.35
CA ASP A 25 18.17 0.62 -61.52
C ASP A 25 18.72 1.20 -60.21
N ASN A 26 18.21 2.38 -59.86
CA ASN A 26 18.56 3.03 -58.60
C ASN A 26 18.00 2.18 -57.46
N VAL A 27 18.88 1.60 -56.65
CA VAL A 27 18.51 1.08 -55.33
C VAL A 27 18.31 2.28 -54.42
N THR A 28 17.07 2.68 -54.20
CA THR A 28 16.74 3.70 -53.21
C THR A 28 16.56 3.03 -51.86
N GLY A 29 17.44 3.36 -50.91
CA GLY A 29 17.22 3.08 -49.49
C GLY A 29 16.48 4.24 -48.82
N LYS A 30 15.66 3.94 -47.83
CA LYS A 30 15.16 4.92 -46.86
C LYS A 30 15.65 4.51 -45.47
N PHE A 31 15.93 5.49 -44.62
CA PHE A 31 16.13 5.30 -43.18
C PHE A 31 15.20 6.26 -42.44
N GLY A 32 14.70 5.83 -41.29
CA GLY A 32 14.03 6.66 -40.29
C GLY A 32 14.88 6.71 -39.03
N VAL A 33 14.59 7.67 -38.14
CA VAL A 33 15.06 7.68 -36.76
C VAL A 33 13.85 7.30 -35.92
N ALA A 34 14.02 6.37 -34.98
CA ALA A 34 12.95 6.03 -34.06
C ALA A 34 12.81 7.13 -33.01
N HIS A 35 11.58 7.42 -32.61
CA HIS A 35 11.25 8.35 -31.52
C HIS A 35 10.94 7.52 -30.28
N ALA A 36 11.40 8.00 -29.13
CA ALA A 36 11.03 7.38 -27.86
C ALA A 36 9.58 7.74 -27.52
N PRO A 37 8.83 6.84 -26.86
CA PRO A 37 7.55 7.21 -26.27
C PRO A 37 7.78 8.26 -25.17
N GLU A 38 6.77 9.08 -24.92
CA GLU A 38 6.75 10.11 -23.90
C GLU A 38 5.52 9.90 -23.00
N VAL A 39 5.72 9.91 -21.68
CA VAL A 39 4.63 9.99 -20.72
C VAL A 39 4.26 11.46 -20.55
N THR A 40 3.12 11.84 -21.10
CA THR A 40 2.67 13.25 -21.19
C THR A 40 1.81 13.69 -20.01
N GLY A 41 1.30 12.74 -19.22
CA GLY A 41 0.46 13.04 -18.06
C GLY A 41 0.35 11.86 -17.11
N ILE A 42 0.37 12.15 -15.81
CA ILE A 42 0.03 11.22 -14.72
C ILE A 42 -0.89 11.99 -13.77
N GLU A 43 -2.05 11.44 -13.45
CA GLU A 43 -2.99 12.03 -12.49
C GLU A 43 -3.67 10.92 -11.69
N VAL A 44 -3.97 11.18 -10.42
CA VAL A 44 -4.65 10.20 -9.54
C VAL A 44 -6.04 10.70 -9.21
N TYR A 45 -7.04 9.85 -9.36
CA TYR A 45 -8.44 10.19 -9.10
C TYR A 45 -9.04 9.33 -7.99
N THR A 46 -10.02 9.89 -7.28
CA THR A 46 -10.82 9.20 -6.26
C THR A 46 -12.02 8.48 -6.85
N ASN A 47 -12.26 8.60 -8.16
CA ASN A 47 -13.39 7.98 -8.85
C ASN A 47 -13.04 7.50 -10.25
N GLU A 48 -13.72 6.44 -10.69
CA GLU A 48 -13.49 5.75 -11.97
C GLU A 48 -13.67 6.68 -13.19
N ALA A 49 -14.55 7.67 -13.08
CA ALA A 49 -14.79 8.63 -14.16
C ALA A 49 -13.67 9.67 -14.34
N CYS A 50 -12.62 9.63 -13.51
CA CYS A 50 -11.48 10.54 -13.56
C CYS A 50 -11.89 12.03 -13.52
N THR A 51 -12.80 12.39 -12.60
CA THR A 51 -13.28 13.78 -12.43
C THR A 51 -12.85 14.43 -11.13
N GLU A 52 -12.51 13.63 -10.12
CA GLU A 52 -12.14 14.10 -8.79
C GLU A 52 -10.69 13.73 -8.52
N VAL A 53 -9.80 14.71 -8.63
CA VAL A 53 -8.36 14.49 -8.43
C VAL A 53 -8.06 14.32 -6.95
N ALA A 54 -7.32 13.26 -6.62
CA ALA A 54 -6.86 12.99 -5.27
C ALA A 54 -5.90 14.08 -4.78
N THR A 55 -6.05 14.44 -3.50
CA THR A 55 -5.12 15.32 -2.78
C THR A 55 -4.35 14.59 -1.69
N SER A 56 -4.83 13.41 -1.31
CA SER A 56 -4.17 12.47 -0.41
C SER A 56 -4.67 11.05 -0.69
N LEU A 57 -3.92 10.09 -0.17
CA LEU A 57 -4.17 8.67 -0.28
C LEU A 57 -4.67 8.13 1.07
N THR A 58 -5.64 7.22 1.04
CA THR A 58 -6.17 6.56 2.23
C THR A 58 -6.06 5.05 2.04
N PRO A 59 -5.49 4.31 3.00
CA PRO A 59 -5.53 2.85 2.96
C PRO A 59 -6.95 2.29 2.84
N GLN A 60 -7.09 1.16 2.15
CA GLN A 60 -8.34 0.46 1.81
C GLN A 60 -9.30 1.22 0.89
N GLN A 61 -8.88 2.38 0.37
CA GLN A 61 -9.62 3.10 -0.65
C GLN A 61 -9.09 2.76 -2.05
N GLU A 62 -10.00 2.63 -3.00
CA GLU A 62 -9.69 2.49 -4.42
C GLU A 62 -9.44 3.87 -5.04
N TYR A 63 -8.41 3.95 -5.87
CA TYR A 63 -8.00 5.11 -6.65
C TYR A 63 -7.78 4.70 -8.10
N PHE A 64 -7.74 5.69 -8.98
CA PHE A 64 -7.58 5.48 -10.42
C PHE A 64 -6.39 6.30 -10.91
N ILE A 65 -5.31 5.62 -11.27
CA ILE A 65 -4.12 6.25 -11.85
C ILE A 65 -4.35 6.38 -13.35
N LYS A 66 -4.48 7.62 -13.83
CA LYS A 66 -4.56 7.93 -15.25
C LYS A 66 -3.19 8.27 -15.79
N ILE A 67 -2.83 7.66 -16.91
CA ILE A 67 -1.55 7.83 -17.59
C ILE A 67 -1.82 8.15 -19.07
N ASP A 68 -1.26 9.27 -19.55
CA ASP A 68 -1.33 9.67 -20.94
C ASP A 68 0.06 9.50 -21.59
N VAL A 69 0.11 8.78 -22.71
CA VAL A 69 1.35 8.46 -23.43
C VAL A 69 1.24 8.88 -24.88
N SER A 70 2.34 9.40 -25.45
CA SER A 70 2.48 9.66 -26.88
C SER A 70 3.71 8.98 -27.47
N ASP A 71 3.62 8.53 -28.71
CA ASP A 71 4.74 7.99 -29.48
C ASP A 71 4.58 8.41 -30.95
N GLU A 72 5.58 9.10 -31.51
CA GLU A 72 5.55 9.56 -32.91
C GLU A 72 5.69 8.41 -33.92
N ASP A 73 6.31 7.28 -33.51
CA ASP A 73 6.44 6.09 -34.35
C ASP A 73 5.18 5.22 -34.34
N GLY A 74 4.28 5.50 -33.39
CA GLY A 74 2.95 4.96 -33.26
C GLY A 74 2.75 4.23 -31.94
N ILE A 75 1.61 4.41 -31.29
CA ILE A 75 1.41 3.90 -29.93
C ILE A 75 1.42 2.36 -29.85
N ASP A 76 1.19 1.67 -30.97
CA ASP A 76 1.26 0.22 -31.08
C ASP A 76 2.68 -0.33 -30.88
N THR A 77 3.73 0.50 -31.04
CA THR A 77 5.14 0.11 -30.85
C THR A 77 5.53 0.13 -29.36
N VAL A 78 4.84 0.95 -28.55
CA VAL A 78 4.93 0.89 -27.09
C VAL A 78 4.51 -0.50 -26.64
N LEU A 79 5.37 -1.20 -25.88
CA LEU A 79 5.14 -2.57 -25.41
C LEU A 79 4.42 -2.60 -24.07
N ASN A 80 4.89 -1.78 -23.12
CA ASN A 80 4.34 -1.72 -21.77
C ASN A 80 4.72 -0.42 -21.07
N LEU A 81 3.95 -0.12 -20.03
CA LEU A 81 4.22 0.91 -19.04
C LEU A 81 4.66 0.22 -17.75
N GLU A 82 5.86 0.49 -17.26
CA GLU A 82 6.26 0.12 -15.91
C GLU A 82 5.86 1.23 -14.95
N VAL A 83 4.89 0.95 -14.09
CA VAL A 83 4.40 1.87 -13.07
C VAL A 83 5.08 1.53 -11.75
N ARG A 84 5.67 2.55 -11.12
CA ARG A 84 6.42 2.48 -9.87
C ARG A 84 5.74 3.33 -8.82
N LEU A 85 5.44 2.74 -7.69
CA LEU A 85 4.92 3.40 -6.52
C LEU A 85 5.98 3.27 -5.42
N TRP A 86 6.35 4.37 -4.77
CA TRP A 86 7.28 4.30 -3.64
C TRP A 86 7.05 5.42 -2.64
N TYR A 87 7.40 5.15 -1.39
CA TYR A 87 7.46 6.16 -0.35
C TYR A 87 8.82 6.86 -0.41
N ASP A 88 8.83 8.15 -0.74
CA ASP A 88 10.01 9.00 -0.74
C ASP A 88 10.06 9.79 0.57
N VAL A 89 11.19 9.65 1.27
CA VAL A 89 11.50 10.42 2.48
C VAL A 89 12.38 11.58 2.07
N ASP A 90 11.97 12.80 2.36
CA ASP A 90 12.68 14.04 2.05
C ASP A 90 12.90 14.33 0.54
N GLY A 91 12.16 13.68 -0.36
CA GLY A 91 12.27 13.86 -1.82
C GLY A 91 13.64 13.45 -2.41
N ALA A 92 14.39 12.59 -1.72
CA ALA A 92 15.81 12.38 -1.98
C ALA A 92 16.11 11.25 -2.99
N ILE A 93 15.15 10.37 -3.28
CA ILE A 93 15.44 9.09 -3.99
C ILE A 93 14.79 8.97 -5.38
N THR A 94 14.05 9.99 -5.84
CA THR A 94 13.30 9.95 -7.10
C THR A 94 14.15 9.55 -8.32
N ASP A 95 15.27 10.23 -8.61
CA ASP A 95 16.12 9.92 -9.77
C ASP A 95 16.72 8.50 -9.71
N THR A 96 17.01 8.01 -8.50
CA THR A 96 17.59 6.67 -8.30
C THR A 96 16.53 5.60 -8.55
N ILE A 97 15.30 5.81 -8.08
CA ILE A 97 14.21 4.86 -8.29
C ILE A 97 13.72 4.88 -9.74
N MET A 98 13.72 6.04 -10.41
CA MET A 98 13.39 6.14 -11.83
C MET A 98 14.43 5.48 -12.74
N SER A 99 15.68 5.38 -12.31
CA SER A 99 16.72 4.65 -13.05
C SER A 99 16.80 3.15 -12.70
N ASP A 100 16.45 2.75 -11.47
CA ASP A 100 16.52 1.36 -11.01
C ASP A 100 15.39 1.02 -10.02
N SER A 101 14.34 0.35 -10.51
CA SER A 101 13.21 -0.09 -9.68
C SER A 101 13.57 -1.13 -8.63
N SER A 102 14.76 -1.76 -8.69
CA SER A 102 15.22 -2.66 -7.63
C SER A 102 15.62 -1.91 -6.35
N GLN A 103 15.79 -0.58 -6.41
CA GLN A 103 16.08 0.26 -5.24
C GLN A 103 14.82 0.64 -4.44
N ILE A 104 13.62 0.33 -4.94
CA ILE A 104 12.37 0.59 -4.23
C ILE A 104 12.35 -0.24 -2.93
N PRO A 105 12.19 0.38 -1.75
CA PRO A 105 12.15 -0.37 -0.50
C PRO A 105 10.87 -1.22 -0.41
N TYR A 106 11.02 -2.51 -0.12
CA TYR A 106 9.90 -3.47 -0.01
C TYR A 106 9.52 -3.76 1.45
N PRO A 107 8.27 -4.19 1.74
CA PRO A 107 7.07 -4.24 0.87
C PRO A 107 6.01 -3.17 1.19
N ASP A 108 6.18 -2.43 2.28
CA ASP A 108 5.26 -1.41 2.80
C ASP A 108 5.54 0.01 2.25
N LYS A 109 6.65 0.15 1.51
CA LYS A 109 7.19 1.41 0.98
C LYS A 109 7.33 1.42 -0.54
N GLY A 110 6.80 0.41 -1.22
CA GLY A 110 6.77 0.45 -2.67
C GLY A 110 6.17 -0.76 -3.36
N PHE A 111 5.88 -0.56 -4.64
CA PHE A 111 5.16 -1.50 -5.49
C PHE A 111 5.49 -1.20 -6.96
N VAL A 112 5.64 -2.25 -7.78
CA VAL A 112 5.93 -2.12 -9.21
C VAL A 112 5.05 -3.07 -10.00
N PHE A 113 4.48 -2.59 -11.10
CA PHE A 113 3.72 -3.40 -12.04
C PHE A 113 3.89 -2.93 -13.48
N LEU A 114 3.67 -3.84 -14.42
CA LEU A 114 3.68 -3.59 -15.85
C LEU A 114 2.25 -3.56 -16.38
N CYS A 115 1.92 -2.56 -17.17
CA CYS A 115 0.69 -2.49 -17.96
C CYS A 115 1.03 -2.65 -19.44
N TYR A 116 0.57 -3.74 -20.07
CA TYR A 116 0.79 -3.96 -21.50
C TYR A 116 -0.12 -3.04 -22.32
N SER A 117 0.49 -2.12 -23.07
CA SER A 117 -0.17 -1.05 -23.85
C SER A 117 -1.34 -1.55 -24.71
N GLN A 118 -1.15 -2.64 -25.45
CA GLN A 118 -2.13 -3.13 -26.42
C GLN A 118 -3.33 -3.85 -25.79
N THR A 119 -3.19 -4.32 -24.55
CA THR A 119 -4.21 -5.19 -23.93
C THR A 119 -4.78 -4.65 -22.63
N GLY A 120 -4.10 -3.68 -22.00
CA GLY A 120 -4.39 -3.26 -20.62
C GLY A 120 -4.07 -4.34 -19.58
N ALA A 121 -3.50 -5.47 -19.99
CA ALA A 121 -3.17 -6.55 -19.07
C ALA A 121 -2.09 -6.10 -18.10
N ILE A 122 -2.30 -6.40 -16.82
CA ILE A 122 -1.34 -6.10 -15.76
C ILE A 122 -0.49 -7.34 -15.46
N PHE A 123 0.81 -7.15 -15.39
CA PHE A 123 1.76 -8.13 -14.87
C PHE A 123 2.48 -7.52 -13.68
N ILE A 124 2.54 -8.26 -12.57
CA ILE A 124 3.20 -7.81 -11.34
C ILE A 124 4.54 -8.56 -11.25
N PRO A 125 5.67 -7.93 -11.65
CA PRO A 125 6.97 -8.59 -11.77
C PRO A 125 7.62 -8.93 -10.42
N PHE A 126 7.26 -8.20 -9.36
CA PHE A 126 7.82 -8.35 -8.02
C PHE A 126 6.70 -8.53 -7.00
N ASN A 127 6.97 -9.18 -5.86
CA ASN A 127 5.98 -9.52 -4.84
C ASN A 127 4.92 -8.41 -4.63
N LYS A 128 3.66 -8.83 -4.44
CA LYS A 128 2.60 -7.91 -4.04
C LYS A 128 3.04 -7.17 -2.77
N GLY A 129 3.31 -5.87 -2.88
CA GLY A 129 3.33 -4.97 -1.73
C GLY A 129 1.94 -4.87 -1.12
N SER A 130 1.70 -3.87 -0.27
CA SER A 130 0.36 -3.64 0.29
C SER A 130 -0.71 -3.30 -0.76
N TRP A 131 -0.40 -3.22 -2.05
CA TRP A 131 -1.31 -2.67 -3.05
C TRP A 131 -1.97 -3.78 -3.87
N ASP A 132 -3.27 -3.62 -4.14
CA ASP A 132 -3.99 -4.41 -5.14
C ASP A 132 -4.17 -3.58 -6.41
N VAL A 133 -4.02 -4.21 -7.57
CA VAL A 133 -4.06 -3.53 -8.88
C VAL A 133 -5.00 -4.29 -9.78
N GLY A 134 -6.05 -3.61 -10.24
CA GLY A 134 -6.98 -4.16 -11.21
C GLY A 134 -6.47 -4.03 -12.65
N GLU A 135 -7.25 -4.53 -13.61
CA GLU A 135 -6.91 -4.42 -15.03
C GLU A 135 -6.95 -2.96 -15.50
N ALA A 136 -6.02 -2.57 -16.38
CA ALA A 136 -6.02 -1.23 -16.94
C ALA A 136 -7.12 -1.08 -18.01
N ILE A 137 -7.80 0.06 -17.96
CA ILE A 137 -8.79 0.48 -18.94
C ILE A 137 -8.12 1.41 -19.96
N ILE A 138 -8.17 1.04 -21.24
CA ILE A 138 -7.70 1.90 -22.33
C ILE A 138 -8.84 2.84 -22.74
N GLU A 139 -8.79 4.10 -22.31
CA GLU A 139 -9.87 5.07 -22.55
C GLU A 139 -9.82 5.68 -23.94
N GLN A 140 -8.61 5.98 -24.42
CA GLN A 140 -8.35 6.57 -25.73
C GLN A 140 -7.15 5.88 -26.36
N HIS A 141 -7.25 5.65 -27.67
CA HIS A 141 -6.18 5.06 -28.46
C HIS A 141 -6.25 5.65 -29.87
N THR A 142 -5.24 6.43 -30.22
CA THR A 142 -5.05 6.97 -31.58
C THR A 142 -3.84 6.31 -32.21
N ASP A 143 -3.43 6.76 -33.40
CA ASP A 143 -2.21 6.24 -34.04
C ASP A 143 -0.96 6.55 -33.20
N THR A 144 -0.94 7.68 -32.47
CA THR A 144 0.27 8.19 -31.79
C THR A 144 0.07 8.49 -30.31
N THR A 145 -1.11 8.26 -29.73
CA THR A 145 -1.39 8.54 -28.31
C THR A 145 -2.31 7.50 -27.70
N ALA A 146 -2.16 7.24 -26.40
CA ALA A 146 -3.13 6.47 -25.63
C ALA A 146 -3.27 7.00 -24.20
N SER A 147 -4.45 6.76 -23.62
CA SER A 147 -4.77 7.05 -22.22
C SER A 147 -5.17 5.76 -21.50
N TYR A 148 -4.52 5.50 -20.37
CA TYR A 148 -4.74 4.32 -19.54
C TYR A 148 -5.25 4.75 -18.18
N THR A 149 -6.29 4.07 -17.68
CA THR A 149 -6.80 4.26 -16.32
C THR A 149 -6.63 2.95 -15.56
N ILE A 150 -5.87 2.99 -14.47
CA ILE A 150 -5.48 1.80 -13.71
C ILE A 150 -6.08 1.89 -12.30
N PRO A 151 -7.07 1.03 -11.97
CA PRO A 151 -7.60 0.97 -10.61
C PRO A 151 -6.57 0.35 -9.68
N VAL A 152 -6.34 1.02 -8.55
CA VAL A 152 -5.44 0.58 -7.49
C VAL A 152 -6.14 0.69 -6.15
N THR A 153 -6.03 -0.34 -5.31
CA THR A 153 -6.47 -0.29 -3.91
C THR A 153 -5.27 -0.32 -2.99
N ILE A 154 -5.19 0.66 -2.10
CA ILE A 154 -4.05 0.84 -1.18
C ILE A 154 -4.22 -0.11 0.01
N GLY A 155 -3.20 -0.83 0.42
CA GLY A 155 -3.30 -1.72 1.59
C GLY A 155 -3.08 -1.01 2.92
N LYS A 156 -3.46 -1.70 4.00
CA LYS A 156 -3.53 -1.12 5.35
C LYS A 156 -2.18 -0.74 5.93
N LEU A 157 -1.09 -1.25 5.35
CA LEU A 157 0.28 -1.00 5.80
C LEU A 157 1.08 -0.06 4.90
N ALA A 158 0.47 0.51 3.85
CA ALA A 158 1.12 1.55 3.04
C ALA A 158 1.50 2.75 3.92
N MET A 159 2.81 2.99 4.09
CA MET A 159 3.38 3.92 5.07
C MET A 159 2.69 5.29 5.09
N GLU A 160 2.32 5.74 6.29
CA GLU A 160 1.81 7.10 6.53
C GLU A 160 2.85 8.17 6.14
N THR A 161 2.37 9.29 5.61
CA THR A 161 3.18 10.51 5.45
C THR A 161 3.23 11.25 6.79
N THR A 162 4.43 11.35 7.38
CA THR A 162 4.61 11.94 8.72
C THR A 162 5.05 13.39 8.70
N THR A 163 5.65 13.84 7.60
CA THR A 163 6.11 15.22 7.42
C THR A 163 5.66 15.76 6.06
N ASP A 164 5.67 17.08 5.89
CA ASP A 164 5.29 17.73 4.63
C ASP A 164 6.25 17.39 3.46
N ASP A 165 7.45 16.89 3.77
CA ASP A 165 8.47 16.50 2.78
C ASP A 165 8.39 15.00 2.41
N ASP A 166 7.59 14.19 3.12
CA ASP A 166 7.36 12.78 2.79
C ASP A 166 6.19 12.63 1.82
N ALA A 167 6.33 11.79 0.79
CA ALA A 167 5.23 11.55 -0.14
C ALA A 167 5.26 10.15 -0.76
N TRP A 168 4.09 9.66 -1.14
CA TRP A 168 3.98 8.54 -2.08
C TRP A 168 4.12 9.05 -3.50
N MET A 169 5.19 8.62 -4.14
CA MET A 169 5.54 8.97 -5.51
C MET A 169 4.95 7.94 -6.47
N ILE A 170 4.62 8.41 -7.67
CA ILE A 170 4.10 7.58 -8.76
C ILE A 170 4.94 7.90 -9.99
N GLY A 171 5.76 6.96 -10.40
CA GLY A 171 6.59 7.03 -11.60
C GLY A 171 6.05 6.12 -12.68
N VAL A 172 6.19 6.53 -13.94
CA VAL A 172 5.82 5.73 -15.09
C VAL A 172 6.98 5.75 -16.07
N TYR A 173 7.27 4.56 -16.59
CA TYR A 173 8.28 4.34 -17.60
C TYR A 173 7.66 3.65 -18.81
N ALA A 174 7.61 4.35 -19.94
CA ALA A 174 7.07 3.81 -21.19
C ALA A 174 8.19 3.15 -22.01
N LYS A 175 8.00 1.87 -22.34
CA LYS A 175 8.97 1.07 -23.09
C LYS A 175 8.43 0.73 -24.47
N ASP A 176 9.23 0.98 -25.50
CA ASP A 176 8.97 0.68 -26.91
C ASP A 176 9.82 -0.52 -27.41
N GLU A 177 9.37 -1.19 -28.46
CA GLU A 177 10.02 -2.34 -29.09
C GLU A 177 11.30 -2.00 -29.87
N LEU A 178 11.42 -0.76 -30.35
CA LEU A 178 12.55 -0.32 -31.17
C LEU A 178 13.78 0.08 -30.35
N HIS A 179 13.61 0.24 -29.03
CA HIS A 179 14.64 0.69 -28.09
C HIS A 179 15.14 -0.49 -27.23
N THR A 180 16.46 -0.71 -27.22
CA THR A 180 17.07 -1.82 -26.44
C THR A 180 17.08 -1.51 -24.93
N PRO A 181 17.17 -2.53 -24.05
CA PRO A 181 17.20 -2.32 -22.59
C PRO A 181 18.30 -1.39 -22.07
N ASP A 182 19.38 -1.19 -22.85
CA ASP A 182 20.50 -0.30 -22.50
C ASP A 182 20.31 1.15 -23.03
N ASP A 183 19.16 1.46 -23.64
CA ASP A 183 18.91 2.73 -24.30
C ASP A 183 18.31 3.78 -23.32
N PRO A 184 18.98 4.92 -23.10
CA PRO A 184 18.48 6.01 -22.25
C PRO A 184 17.29 6.77 -22.85
N PHE A 185 16.89 6.52 -24.10
CA PHE A 185 15.76 7.18 -24.75
C PHE A 185 14.43 6.49 -24.45
N GLN A 186 13.96 6.60 -23.20
CA GLN A 186 12.68 6.06 -22.76
C GLN A 186 11.88 7.15 -22.03
N GLY A 187 10.57 7.19 -22.26
CA GLY A 187 9.68 8.19 -21.68
C GLY A 187 9.50 7.93 -20.20
N GLU A 188 10.16 8.73 -19.37
CA GLU A 188 9.99 8.73 -17.93
C GLU A 188 9.24 9.98 -17.48
N ALA A 189 8.26 9.78 -16.61
CA ALA A 189 7.63 10.86 -15.88
C ALA A 189 7.27 10.37 -14.49
N TYR A 190 7.13 11.31 -13.56
CA TYR A 190 6.53 11.05 -12.26
C TYR A 190 5.41 12.05 -12.00
N TYR A 191 4.48 11.66 -11.14
CA TYR A 191 3.37 12.50 -10.73
C TYR A 191 3.88 13.72 -9.96
N GLU A 192 3.58 14.91 -10.51
CA GLU A 192 3.86 16.19 -9.89
C GLU A 192 2.66 17.12 -10.10
N LYS A 193 2.18 17.73 -9.02
CA LYS A 193 1.06 18.66 -9.06
C LYS A 193 1.45 19.98 -8.44
N ASN A 194 1.36 21.05 -9.23
CA ASN A 194 1.69 22.41 -8.82
C ASN A 194 3.10 22.58 -8.21
N GLY A 195 4.09 21.79 -8.64
CA GLY A 195 5.45 21.84 -8.09
C GLY A 195 5.68 20.92 -6.89
N THR A 196 4.67 20.16 -6.46
CA THR A 196 4.79 19.18 -5.38
C THR A 196 4.70 17.78 -5.96
N ALA A 197 5.74 16.98 -5.74
CA ALA A 197 5.80 15.61 -6.21
C ALA A 197 5.08 14.68 -5.24
N GLY A 198 4.41 13.67 -5.79
CA GLY A 198 3.72 12.64 -4.99
C GLY A 198 2.45 13.12 -4.27
N LEU A 199 1.89 12.22 -3.46
CA LEU A 199 0.69 12.43 -2.66
C LEU A 199 0.93 12.02 -1.20
N PRO A 200 0.42 12.76 -0.21
CA PRO A 200 0.50 12.35 1.19
C PRO A 200 -0.41 11.14 1.46
N MET A 201 0.04 10.21 2.30
CA MET A 201 -0.77 9.08 2.80
C MET A 201 -1.34 9.39 4.19
N ASN A 202 -2.67 9.30 4.32
CA ASN A 202 -3.37 9.46 5.58
C ASN A 202 -3.07 8.29 6.55
N TRP A 203 -3.13 8.57 7.85
CA TRP A 203 -3.06 7.55 8.89
C TRP A 203 -4.24 6.57 8.82
N TYR A 204 -3.93 5.31 9.05
CA TYR A 204 -4.89 4.22 9.20
C TYR A 204 -4.60 3.45 10.48
N GLY A 205 -5.66 3.08 11.18
CA GLY A 205 -5.61 2.25 12.37
C GLY A 205 -6.81 1.31 12.43
N GLU A 206 -6.57 0.07 12.79
CA GLU A 206 -7.57 -0.98 12.97
C GLU A 206 -7.31 -1.71 14.29
N ILE A 207 -8.40 -2.10 14.95
CA ILE A 207 -8.38 -2.95 16.13
C ILE A 207 -9.24 -4.17 15.82
N VAL A 208 -8.68 -5.34 16.04
CA VAL A 208 -9.43 -6.60 16.02
C VAL A 208 -9.60 -7.07 17.45
N VAL A 209 -10.85 -7.28 17.87
CA VAL A 209 -11.18 -7.93 19.13
C VAL A 209 -11.77 -9.29 18.81
N GLU A 210 -11.13 -10.37 19.25
CA GLU A 210 -11.60 -11.73 19.00
C GLU A 210 -12.98 -11.95 19.64
N GLU A 211 -13.82 -12.73 18.97
CA GLU A 211 -15.13 -13.10 19.50
C GLU A 211 -15.00 -13.78 20.87
N ASN A 212 -15.85 -13.36 21.82
CA ASN A 212 -15.88 -13.87 23.20
C ASN A 212 -14.69 -13.47 24.09
N THR A 213 -13.90 -12.47 23.68
CA THR A 213 -12.94 -11.81 24.60
C THR A 213 -13.70 -11.28 25.81
N ALA A 214 -13.51 -11.91 26.97
CA ALA A 214 -14.21 -11.61 28.22
C ALA A 214 -13.28 -11.77 29.40
N VAL A 215 -13.51 -10.98 30.45
CA VAL A 215 -12.70 -10.97 31.67
C VAL A 215 -13.62 -11.29 32.84
N ASP A 216 -13.23 -12.29 33.63
CA ASP A 216 -13.98 -12.74 34.79
C ASP A 216 -13.07 -12.74 36.03
N TRP A 217 -13.33 -11.80 36.94
CA TRP A 217 -12.64 -11.72 38.24
C TRP A 217 -13.15 -12.77 39.23
N GLY A 218 -14.22 -13.50 38.91
CA GLY A 218 -14.87 -14.43 39.81
C GLY A 218 -15.52 -13.72 41.01
N ASN A 219 -15.43 -14.36 42.18
CA ASN A 219 -15.99 -13.82 43.42
C ASN A 219 -14.90 -13.13 44.23
N ILE A 220 -14.85 -11.79 44.16
CA ILE A 220 -13.94 -10.96 44.96
C ILE A 220 -14.70 -10.21 46.07
N PRO A 221 -14.13 -10.06 47.28
CA PRO A 221 -14.81 -9.40 48.39
C PRO A 221 -14.86 -7.87 48.24
N GLY A 222 -15.88 -7.24 48.83
CA GLY A 222 -15.87 -5.79 49.01
C GLY A 222 -14.62 -5.32 49.77
N GLY A 223 -14.03 -4.22 49.33
CA GLY A 223 -12.77 -3.68 49.86
C GLY A 223 -11.50 -4.24 49.22
N THR A 224 -11.61 -5.14 48.24
CA THR A 224 -10.48 -5.60 47.40
C THR A 224 -9.71 -4.42 46.84
N LYS A 225 -8.38 -4.44 46.94
CA LYS A 225 -7.44 -3.42 46.48
C LYS A 225 -6.66 -3.89 45.27
N TYR A 226 -6.16 -2.96 44.47
CA TYR A 226 -5.31 -3.28 43.30
C TYR A 226 -4.07 -4.13 43.64
N SER A 227 -3.59 -4.07 44.87
CA SER A 227 -2.44 -4.86 45.36
C SER A 227 -2.77 -6.30 45.71
N ASP A 228 -4.06 -6.67 45.75
CA ASP A 228 -4.50 -8.01 46.10
C ASP A 228 -4.40 -8.93 44.87
N ASP A 229 -3.98 -10.18 45.05
CA ASP A 229 -3.71 -11.09 43.93
C ASP A 229 -4.97 -11.38 43.09
N GLU A 230 -6.13 -11.45 43.73
CA GLU A 230 -7.45 -11.66 43.10
C GLU A 230 -7.96 -10.44 42.31
N ALA A 231 -7.37 -9.27 42.51
CA ALA A 231 -7.78 -8.03 41.84
C ALA A 231 -7.30 -7.95 40.38
N ARG A 232 -6.38 -8.83 39.97
CA ARG A 232 -5.74 -8.80 38.65
C ARG A 232 -6.30 -9.89 37.74
N GLN A 233 -6.60 -9.52 36.51
CA GLN A 233 -6.87 -10.45 35.41
C GLN A 233 -5.97 -10.16 34.22
N GLU A 234 -5.41 -11.21 33.65
CA GLU A 234 -4.63 -11.13 32.42
C GLU A 234 -5.59 -11.30 31.25
N LEU A 235 -5.62 -10.31 30.36
CA LEU A 235 -6.24 -10.40 29.05
C LEU A 235 -5.14 -10.84 28.08
N ASN A 236 -4.82 -12.14 28.16
CA ASN A 236 -3.84 -12.78 27.30
C ASN A 236 -4.53 -13.14 25.99
N GLN A 237 -4.19 -12.43 24.92
CA GLN A 237 -4.76 -12.60 23.57
C GLN A 237 -6.21 -12.12 23.45
N GLY A 238 -6.64 -11.89 22.21
CA GLY A 238 -7.99 -11.42 21.89
C GLY A 238 -8.09 -9.95 21.49
N ILE A 239 -7.01 -9.16 21.59
CA ILE A 239 -6.94 -7.81 21.03
C ILE A 239 -5.68 -7.69 20.20
N SER A 240 -5.83 -7.19 18.97
CA SER A 240 -4.70 -6.88 18.11
C SER A 240 -4.89 -5.56 17.38
N TYR A 241 -3.76 -4.91 17.11
CA TYR A 241 -3.71 -3.58 16.52
C TYR A 241 -2.96 -3.60 15.19
N LEU A 242 -3.45 -2.84 14.22
CA LEU A 242 -2.82 -2.66 12.92
C LEU A 242 -2.80 -1.17 12.58
N SER A 243 -1.66 -0.65 12.14
CA SER A 243 -1.55 0.73 11.69
C SER A 243 -0.45 0.89 10.64
N ASN A 244 -0.65 1.79 9.68
CA ASN A 244 0.38 2.18 8.72
C ASN A 244 1.37 3.22 9.25
N GLY A 245 1.17 3.74 10.46
CA GLY A 245 1.96 4.78 11.09
C GLY A 245 2.33 4.45 12.52
N THR A 246 2.80 5.46 13.26
CA THR A 246 2.89 5.33 14.72
C THR A 246 1.50 5.45 15.32
N TYR A 247 1.25 4.77 16.44
CA TYR A 247 -0.06 4.80 17.08
C TYR A 247 0.07 4.76 18.60
N GLY A 248 -0.94 5.32 19.26
CA GLY A 248 -1.17 5.16 20.68
C GLY A 248 -2.34 4.21 20.93
N GLU A 249 -2.29 3.55 22.08
CA GLU A 249 -3.35 2.67 22.56
C GLU A 249 -4.11 3.34 23.69
N GLN A 250 -5.42 3.19 23.68
CA GLN A 250 -6.28 3.80 24.68
C GLN A 250 -7.42 2.85 25.09
N ALA A 251 -7.98 3.04 26.27
CA ALA A 251 -9.18 2.34 26.68
C ALA A 251 -10.11 3.22 27.51
N LYS A 252 -11.37 2.79 27.59
CA LYS A 252 -12.37 3.33 28.53
C LYS A 252 -13.25 2.23 29.05
N ALA A 253 -13.84 2.44 30.23
CA ALA A 253 -14.84 1.53 30.79
C ALA A 253 -16.24 2.13 30.67
N ALA A 254 -17.26 1.29 30.55
CA ALA A 254 -18.63 1.72 30.76
C ALA A 254 -18.79 2.28 32.18
N LYS A 255 -19.42 3.45 32.31
CA LYS A 255 -19.66 4.09 33.61
C LYS A 255 -20.54 3.27 34.55
N GLU A 256 -21.53 2.59 33.98
CA GLU A 256 -22.48 1.76 34.73
C GLU A 256 -22.31 0.28 34.35
N TRP A 257 -22.34 -0.58 35.37
CA TRP A 257 -22.23 -2.03 35.23
C TRP A 257 -23.45 -2.69 35.88
N ASP A 258 -24.14 -3.48 35.07
CA ASP A 258 -25.41 -4.11 35.41
C ASP A 258 -25.21 -5.24 36.41
N LEU A 259 -26.04 -5.25 37.45
CA LEU A 259 -26.17 -6.40 38.35
C LEU A 259 -26.99 -7.49 37.63
N ILE A 260 -26.33 -8.57 37.22
CA ILE A 260 -26.98 -9.71 36.53
C ILE A 260 -27.53 -10.73 37.54
N VAL A 261 -26.83 -10.96 38.66
CA VAL A 261 -27.23 -11.92 39.69
C VAL A 261 -27.07 -11.31 41.07
N GLY A 262 -28.15 -11.21 41.85
CA GLY A 262 -28.13 -10.71 43.23
C GLY A 262 -29.35 -9.85 43.57
N GLU A 263 -29.35 -9.29 44.78
CA GLU A 263 -30.32 -8.26 45.22
C GLU A 263 -29.56 -6.97 45.50
N GLY A 264 -29.83 -5.88 44.76
CA GLY A 264 -29.05 -4.66 44.90
C GLY A 264 -29.26 -3.62 43.80
N GLN A 265 -28.33 -2.66 43.74
CA GLN A 265 -28.26 -1.64 42.69
C GLN A 265 -27.11 -1.96 41.72
N ALA A 266 -27.20 -1.42 40.49
CA ALA A 266 -26.09 -1.42 39.55
C ALA A 266 -24.84 -0.80 40.18
N SER A 267 -23.67 -1.28 39.77
CA SER A 267 -22.38 -0.74 40.23
C SER A 267 -21.89 0.35 39.28
N ARG A 268 -21.02 1.23 39.77
CA ARG A 268 -20.49 2.34 38.99
C ARG A 268 -18.97 2.35 39.01
N VAL A 269 -18.37 2.57 37.85
CA VAL A 269 -16.95 2.88 37.75
C VAL A 269 -16.72 4.27 38.36
N ALA A 270 -15.67 4.41 39.16
CA ALA A 270 -15.24 5.65 39.78
C ALA A 270 -13.71 5.64 39.94
N MET A 271 -13.07 6.81 39.86
CA MET A 271 -11.62 6.92 40.07
C MET A 271 -11.19 6.54 41.50
N ASP A 272 -12.04 6.81 42.49
CA ASP A 272 -11.83 6.45 43.89
C ASP A 272 -13.09 5.77 44.44
N PRO A 273 -13.08 4.44 44.66
CA PRO A 273 -14.27 3.69 45.04
C PRO A 273 -14.51 3.75 46.56
N THR A 274 -14.59 4.95 47.14
CA THR A 274 -14.96 5.12 48.56
C THR A 274 -16.47 5.05 48.80
N VAL A 275 -17.27 5.24 47.76
CA VAL A 275 -18.74 5.20 47.80
C VAL A 275 -19.22 3.75 47.65
N ALA A 276 -20.21 3.36 48.44
CA ALA A 276 -20.78 2.01 48.38
C ALA A 276 -21.24 1.65 46.95
N ASN A 277 -20.97 0.40 46.53
CA ASN A 277 -21.22 -0.13 45.18
C ASN A 277 -20.49 0.59 44.03
N ASN A 278 -19.47 1.41 44.33
CA ASN A 278 -18.53 1.86 43.31
C ASN A 278 -17.32 0.94 43.25
N PHE A 279 -16.69 0.89 42.08
CA PHE A 279 -15.42 0.23 41.87
C PHE A 279 -14.55 1.05 40.92
N SER A 280 -13.28 0.74 40.85
CA SER A 280 -12.32 1.38 39.97
C SER A 280 -11.60 0.33 39.13
N LEU A 281 -11.30 0.66 37.89
CA LEU A 281 -10.60 -0.21 36.96
C LEU A 281 -9.30 0.45 36.52
N LYS A 282 -8.25 -0.36 36.40
CA LYS A 282 -7.02 0.02 35.70
C LYS A 282 -6.71 -0.95 34.57
N VAL A 283 -5.99 -0.44 33.59
CA VAL A 283 -5.44 -1.23 32.48
C VAL A 283 -3.96 -0.91 32.30
N GLY A 284 -3.14 -1.91 32.00
CA GLY A 284 -1.73 -1.71 31.71
C GLY A 284 -1.12 -2.91 31.00
N LYS A 285 0.05 -2.73 30.38
CA LYS A 285 0.78 -3.82 29.69
C LYS A 285 1.69 -4.65 30.60
N THR A 286 1.80 -4.25 31.87
CA THR A 286 2.62 -4.95 32.85
C THR A 286 1.75 -5.46 33.99
N GLN A 287 2.28 -6.41 34.75
CA GLN A 287 1.66 -6.92 35.96
C GLN A 287 1.69 -5.91 37.14
N ASP A 288 2.30 -4.74 36.98
CA ASP A 288 2.40 -3.70 38.01
C ASP A 288 1.25 -2.68 37.91
N HIS A 289 0.32 -2.73 38.87
CA HIS A 289 -0.83 -1.82 38.92
C HIS A 289 -0.45 -0.34 39.15
N SER A 290 0.77 -0.05 39.60
CA SER A 290 1.26 1.31 39.80
C SER A 290 1.64 1.98 38.48
N ALA A 291 2.00 1.20 37.47
CA ALA A 291 2.24 1.62 36.09
C ALA A 291 0.98 1.53 35.21
N ALA A 292 -0.15 1.08 35.77
CA ALA A 292 -1.41 0.93 35.06
C ALA A 292 -2.28 2.20 35.16
N GLU A 293 -2.97 2.49 34.08
CA GLU A 293 -3.79 3.69 33.89
C GLU A 293 -5.21 3.45 34.37
N THR A 294 -5.76 4.44 35.08
CA THR A 294 -7.11 4.33 35.65
C THR A 294 -8.14 4.64 34.58
N LEU A 295 -9.03 3.70 34.29
CA LEU A 295 -10.11 3.90 33.35
C LEU A 295 -11.10 4.93 33.92
N ASP A 296 -11.23 6.05 33.22
CA ASP A 296 -12.10 7.13 33.65
C ASP A 296 -13.58 6.69 33.62
N SER A 297 -14.33 7.19 34.60
CA SER A 297 -15.77 7.05 34.77
C SER A 297 -16.59 8.13 34.02
N SER A 298 -15.94 9.12 33.41
CA SER A 298 -16.60 10.07 32.53
C SER A 298 -17.03 9.36 31.24
N GLU A 299 -18.29 9.55 30.81
CA GLU A 299 -18.96 8.66 29.84
C GLU A 299 -18.25 8.54 28.47
N ASP A 300 -17.30 9.43 28.16
CA ASP A 300 -16.73 9.54 26.82
C ASP A 300 -15.20 9.63 26.76
N ALA A 301 -14.48 9.71 27.88
CA ALA A 301 -13.04 9.90 27.84
C ALA A 301 -12.29 8.57 27.76
N PHE A 302 -11.51 8.41 26.69
CA PHE A 302 -10.46 7.42 26.63
C PHE A 302 -9.26 7.86 27.48
N VAL A 303 -8.58 6.88 28.08
CA VAL A 303 -7.27 7.07 28.72
C VAL A 303 -6.21 6.36 27.90
N SER A 304 -5.08 7.03 27.65
CA SER A 304 -3.94 6.44 26.94
C SER A 304 -3.27 5.39 27.82
N ILE A 305 -3.13 4.16 27.34
CA ILE A 305 -2.45 3.05 28.04
C ILE A 305 -0.95 3.11 27.77
N GLN A 306 -0.61 3.41 26.52
CA GLN A 306 0.76 3.61 26.07
C GLN A 306 0.76 4.61 24.91
N THR A 307 1.70 5.55 24.97
CA THR A 307 2.21 6.28 23.81
C THR A 307 3.53 5.61 23.42
N GLY A 308 3.63 5.02 22.23
CA GLY A 308 4.75 4.14 21.91
C GLY A 308 4.83 3.73 20.45
N ASN A 309 5.94 4.12 19.81
CA ASN A 309 6.32 4.10 18.39
C ASN A 309 6.31 2.74 17.64
N GLU A 310 5.56 1.73 18.09
CA GLU A 310 5.59 0.41 17.47
C GLU A 310 4.60 0.36 16.31
N ARG A 311 5.04 0.80 15.13
CA ARG A 311 4.31 0.55 13.88
C ARG A 311 4.08 -0.96 13.71
N ALA A 312 2.90 -1.35 13.22
CA ALA A 312 2.67 -2.73 12.86
C ALA A 312 3.68 -3.17 11.81
N VAL A 313 4.43 -4.24 12.09
CA VAL A 313 5.47 -4.72 11.20
C VAL A 313 4.84 -5.66 10.18
N PHE A 314 5.08 -5.40 8.90
CA PHE A 314 4.75 -6.38 7.87
C PHE A 314 5.61 -7.63 8.09
N VAL A 315 5.01 -8.74 8.55
CA VAL A 315 5.70 -10.03 8.69
C VAL A 315 5.27 -10.94 7.54
N GLY A 316 5.95 -10.82 6.41
CA GLY A 316 5.73 -11.66 5.23
C GLY A 316 6.89 -11.53 4.25
N THR A 317 7.31 -12.64 3.64
CA THR A 317 8.34 -12.65 2.57
C THR A 317 7.76 -12.96 1.19
N THR A 318 6.44 -13.05 1.08
CA THR A 318 5.72 -13.52 -0.10
C THR A 318 4.53 -12.64 -0.46
N ALA A 319 4.13 -12.69 -1.73
CA ALA A 319 3.01 -11.96 -2.36
C ALA A 319 1.60 -12.26 -1.80
N GLU A 320 1.50 -12.93 -0.66
CA GLU A 320 0.27 -13.26 0.08
C GLU A 320 0.43 -12.87 1.56
N GLY A 321 1.30 -11.91 1.87
CA GLY A 321 1.61 -11.53 3.23
C GLY A 321 0.34 -11.17 4.00
N GLU A 322 0.07 -11.92 5.06
CA GLU A 322 -0.99 -11.55 6.00
C GLU A 322 -0.52 -10.31 6.77
N GLU A 323 -1.41 -9.32 6.87
CA GLU A 323 -1.21 -8.20 7.78
C GLU A 323 -1.23 -8.77 9.20
N VAL A 324 -0.06 -8.88 9.82
CA VAL A 324 0.05 -9.39 11.20
C VAL A 324 -0.26 -8.23 12.13
N ALA A 325 -1.48 -8.21 12.64
CA ALA A 325 -1.84 -7.32 13.73
C ALA A 325 -0.98 -7.65 14.96
N ASN A 326 -0.48 -6.63 15.66
CA ASN A 326 0.31 -6.78 16.86
C ASN A 326 -0.62 -7.26 17.99
N PRO A 327 -0.47 -8.50 18.51
CA PRO A 327 -1.25 -8.92 19.66
C PRO A 327 -0.87 -8.05 20.86
N ALA A 328 -1.86 -7.57 21.59
CA ALA A 328 -1.65 -6.83 22.82
C ALA A 328 -2.03 -7.70 24.01
N ASP A 329 -1.10 -7.82 24.96
CA ASP A 329 -1.36 -8.42 26.25
C ASP A 329 -1.64 -7.30 27.26
N TYR A 330 -2.83 -7.33 27.87
CA TYR A 330 -3.22 -6.38 28.90
C TYR A 330 -3.40 -7.06 30.25
N ASN A 331 -3.10 -6.31 31.30
CA ASN A 331 -3.47 -6.62 32.67
C ASN A 331 -4.56 -5.64 33.09
N LEU A 332 -5.67 -6.19 33.57
CA LEU A 332 -6.77 -5.43 34.13
C LEU A 332 -6.76 -5.59 35.65
N PHE A 333 -6.89 -4.47 36.35
CA PHE A 333 -6.93 -4.45 37.81
C PHE A 333 -8.24 -3.83 38.28
N ILE A 334 -8.80 -4.36 39.37
CA ILE A 334 -10.05 -3.87 39.97
C ILE A 334 -9.86 -3.50 41.44
N GLU A 335 -10.44 -2.38 41.86
CA GLU A 335 -10.56 -2.01 43.27
C GLU A 335 -12.04 -1.83 43.62
N LEU A 336 -12.51 -2.50 44.67
CA LEU A 336 -13.90 -2.43 45.13
C LEU A 336 -14.03 -1.55 46.37
N ALA A 337 -15.15 -0.81 46.46
CA ALA A 337 -15.53 -0.15 47.71
C ALA A 337 -15.65 -1.16 48.86
N THR A 338 -15.36 -0.72 50.09
CA THR A 338 -15.50 -1.57 51.29
C THR A 338 -16.94 -2.06 51.46
N GLU A 339 -17.91 -1.19 51.21
CA GLU A 339 -19.33 -1.53 51.17
C GLU A 339 -19.74 -1.85 49.73
N PHE A 340 -19.57 -3.11 49.32
CA PHE A 340 -19.96 -3.59 47.99
C PHE A 340 -21.00 -4.71 48.11
N THR A 341 -22.08 -4.60 47.34
CA THR A 341 -23.20 -5.54 47.37
C THR A 341 -22.78 -6.84 46.70
N VAL A 342 -23.11 -7.97 47.31
CA VAL A 342 -22.79 -9.28 46.76
C VAL A 342 -23.65 -9.53 45.52
N GLY A 343 -23.00 -9.81 44.40
CA GLY A 343 -23.65 -10.13 43.16
C GLY A 343 -22.68 -10.31 41.99
N THR A 344 -23.21 -10.64 40.82
CA THR A 344 -22.47 -10.70 39.56
C THR A 344 -22.76 -9.44 38.76
N TYR A 345 -21.72 -8.71 38.40
CA TYR A 345 -21.80 -7.46 37.66
C TYR A 345 -21.22 -7.63 36.25
N SER A 346 -21.78 -6.94 35.26
CA SER A 346 -21.29 -6.97 33.88
C SER A 346 -21.32 -5.58 33.26
N GLY A 347 -20.32 -5.31 32.43
CA GLY A 347 -20.20 -4.09 31.65
C GLY A 347 -19.19 -4.29 30.53
N SER A 348 -18.79 -3.20 29.90
CA SER A 348 -17.83 -3.24 28.79
C SER A 348 -16.58 -2.43 29.09
N ILE A 349 -15.47 -2.89 28.51
CA ILE A 349 -14.24 -2.12 28.34
C ILE A 349 -14.09 -1.94 26.83
N THR A 350 -13.91 -0.70 26.39
CA THR A 350 -13.71 -0.34 24.99
C THR A 350 -12.26 0.01 24.79
N PHE A 351 -11.60 -0.64 23.84
CA PHE A 351 -10.25 -0.33 23.42
C PHE A 351 -10.28 0.56 22.18
N GLY A 352 -9.29 1.43 22.06
CA GLY A 352 -9.13 2.40 21.00
C GLY A 352 -7.69 2.48 20.53
N ILE A 353 -7.52 2.97 19.31
CA ILE A 353 -6.25 3.26 18.65
C ILE A 353 -6.34 4.70 18.16
N PHE A 354 -5.25 5.45 18.22
CA PHE A 354 -5.20 6.82 17.72
C PHE A 354 -3.84 7.13 17.10
N ASN A 355 -3.80 8.15 16.24
CA ASN A 355 -2.56 8.64 15.67
C ASN A 355 -1.77 9.43 16.73
N ASP A 356 -0.53 9.03 17.02
CA ASP A 356 0.32 9.61 18.07
C ASP A 356 1.18 10.79 17.57
N HIS A 357 0.85 11.36 16.40
CA HIS A 357 1.56 12.50 15.80
C HIS A 357 1.09 13.89 16.27
N GLU A 358 0.32 14.00 17.37
CA GLU A 358 -0.16 15.28 17.95
C GLU A 358 0.61 15.78 19.18
#